data_AF-A0A443YW27-F1
#
_entry.id   AF-A0A443YW27-F1
#
_cell.length_a   1.000
_cell.length_b   1.000
_cell.length_c   1.000
_cell.angle_alpha   90.00
_cell.angle_beta   90.00
_cell.angle_gamma   90.00
#
_symmetry.space_group_name_H-M   'P 1'
#
loop_
_entity.id
_entity.type
_entity.pdbx_description
1 polymer ?
#
loop_
_entity_poly.entity_id
_entity_poly.type
_entity_poly.pdbx_seq_one_letter_code
_entity_poly.pdbx_strand_id
1 'polypeptide(L)'
;MEEKILYIADIGYRVDFENQAFIRIDKPDDILYLADMKDEGPHSTALLRKDTRLPQRELMEWEDTQRLSFGVFVPNEIMQEEFWNDPLFISEMNSFSKDHRWNIHLGRPNDPVKLAPPTAEILPVFKIHGAEFWIDVERMELRDKMYSTNTISVLKDMSENGNGYQFHFKKGERRAVKIVRTGDKDVKLVKIPELVVLDPEGMARKYGLKMDEMAGKTDFDLIVDQQALQQRRAGMLVTVDIAGQIFFVDHRLRELRPKDDFSAAGIRFDDIEVYRADQSGTYIFPYDAVKHELRHVSNEILEIPKGLILVEIQSPEDMDRVGYNRYLGVDELSNLKETGVRMHYVARKVEWEEMGVDKLVQENIKKHIAENIVPRAKKVSAKKEKGRSRKF
;
A
#
# COMPACT_ATOMS: atom_id res chain seq x y z
N MET A 1 -32.48 0.64 -13.63
CA MET A 1 -31.73 1.48 -14.59
C MET A 1 -30.33 0.88 -14.62
N GLU A 2 -29.83 0.46 -15.79
CA GLU A 2 -28.47 -0.11 -15.86
C GLU A 2 -27.45 0.98 -15.55
N GLU A 3 -26.54 0.74 -14.61
CA GLU A 3 -25.48 1.69 -14.26
C GLU A 3 -24.51 1.84 -15.44
N LYS A 4 -24.24 3.10 -15.83
CA LYS A 4 -23.25 3.45 -16.86
C LYS A 4 -21.90 3.66 -16.19
N ILE A 5 -20.91 2.85 -16.59
CA ILE A 5 -19.60 2.82 -15.94
C ILE A 5 -18.51 3.19 -16.93
N LEU A 6 -17.73 4.19 -16.54
CA LEU A 6 -16.48 4.59 -17.15
C LEU A 6 -15.35 4.01 -16.30
N TYR A 7 -14.50 3.18 -16.90
CA TYR A 7 -13.23 2.82 -16.31
C TYR A 7 -12.18 3.85 -16.72
N ILE A 8 -11.46 4.39 -15.75
CA ILE A 8 -10.27 5.21 -15.97
C ILE A 8 -9.09 4.41 -15.44
N ALA A 9 -8.17 4.04 -16.34
CA ALA A 9 -7.20 3.00 -16.09
C ALA A 9 -7.85 1.69 -15.58
N ASP A 10 -7.55 1.24 -14.38
CA ASP A 10 -8.11 0.04 -13.78
C ASP A 10 -9.20 0.30 -12.73
N ILE A 11 -9.65 1.55 -12.58
CA ILE A 11 -10.67 1.94 -11.59
C ILE A 11 -11.98 2.26 -12.29
N GLY A 12 -13.08 1.70 -11.78
CA GLY A 12 -14.43 1.96 -12.26
C GLY A 12 -15.06 3.19 -11.61
N TYR A 13 -15.71 4.00 -12.43
CA TYR A 13 -16.48 5.18 -12.03
C TYR A 13 -17.89 5.08 -12.57
N ARG A 14 -18.88 5.38 -11.73
CA ARG A 14 -20.26 5.60 -12.17
C ARG A 14 -20.37 6.99 -12.79
N VAL A 15 -21.00 7.07 -13.96
CA VAL A 15 -21.27 8.36 -14.61
C VAL A 15 -22.45 9.04 -13.93
N ASP A 16 -22.26 10.27 -13.48
CA ASP A 16 -23.28 11.15 -12.93
C ASP A 16 -23.58 12.25 -13.96
N PHE A 17 -24.66 12.04 -14.72
CA PHE A 17 -25.11 12.96 -15.77
C PHE A 17 -25.62 14.30 -15.21
N GLU A 18 -26.22 14.30 -14.01
CA GLU A 18 -26.80 15.50 -13.41
C GLU A 18 -25.71 16.45 -12.92
N ASN A 19 -24.71 15.91 -12.22
CA ASN A 19 -23.61 16.69 -11.65
C ASN A 19 -22.39 16.83 -12.58
N GLN A 20 -22.48 16.28 -13.79
CA GLN A 20 -21.38 16.24 -14.76
C GLN A 20 -20.08 15.71 -14.14
N ALA A 21 -20.15 14.53 -13.53
CA ALA A 21 -19.07 13.96 -12.74
C ALA A 21 -18.94 12.44 -12.91
N PHE A 22 -17.78 11.93 -12.50
CA PHE A 22 -17.48 10.51 -12.40
C PHE A 22 -17.27 10.14 -10.92
N ILE A 23 -18.14 9.30 -10.37
CA ILE A 23 -18.10 8.89 -8.96
C ILE A 23 -17.40 7.54 -8.88
N ARG A 24 -16.27 7.48 -8.19
CA ARG A 24 -15.49 6.26 -8.04
C ARG A 24 -16.27 5.17 -7.28
N ILE A 25 -16.29 3.95 -7.80
CA ILE A 25 -17.16 2.86 -7.28
C ILE A 25 -16.68 2.33 -5.92
N ASP A 26 -15.37 2.11 -5.75
CA ASP A 26 -14.77 1.58 -4.53
C ASP A 26 -14.54 2.65 -3.44
N LYS A 27 -14.56 3.93 -3.82
CA LYS A 27 -14.41 5.07 -2.91
C LYS A 27 -15.30 6.23 -3.34
N PRO A 28 -16.62 6.20 -3.03
CA PRO A 28 -17.59 7.17 -3.54
C PRO A 28 -17.35 8.64 -3.19
N ASP A 29 -16.54 8.92 -2.16
CA ASP A 29 -16.11 10.28 -1.80
C ASP A 29 -15.09 10.87 -2.79
N ASP A 30 -14.44 10.02 -3.59
CA ASP A 30 -13.50 10.44 -4.64
C ASP A 30 -14.29 10.70 -5.93
N ILE A 31 -14.70 11.95 -6.12
CA ILE A 31 -15.48 12.41 -7.27
C ILE A 31 -14.57 13.18 -8.23
N LEU A 32 -14.58 12.80 -9.51
CA LEU A 32 -13.92 13.52 -10.58
C LEU A 32 -14.94 14.35 -11.35
N TYR A 33 -14.94 15.66 -11.13
CA TYR A 33 -15.81 16.58 -11.86
C TYR A 33 -15.22 16.91 -13.23
N LEU A 34 -16.05 16.95 -14.28
CA LEU A 34 -15.61 17.36 -15.61
C LEU A 34 -15.07 18.81 -15.61
N ALA A 35 -15.64 19.67 -14.76
CA ALA A 35 -15.20 21.05 -14.56
C ALA A 35 -13.78 21.19 -13.97
N ASP A 36 -13.25 20.13 -13.33
CA ASP A 36 -11.87 20.09 -12.85
C ASP A 36 -10.88 19.64 -13.94
N MET A 37 -11.38 19.27 -15.12
CA MET A 37 -10.60 18.87 -16.28
C MET A 37 -10.40 20.06 -17.22
N LYS A 38 -9.34 20.03 -18.03
CA LYS A 38 -9.10 21.02 -19.07
C LYS A 38 -10.03 20.73 -20.25
N ASP A 39 -10.95 21.65 -20.53
CA ASP A 39 -11.81 21.62 -21.71
C ASP A 39 -11.01 21.97 -22.97
N GLU A 40 -11.05 21.07 -23.95
CA GLU A 40 -10.38 21.21 -25.25
C GLU A 40 -11.40 21.27 -26.41
N GLY A 41 -12.69 21.44 -26.10
CA GLY A 41 -13.78 21.54 -27.08
C GLY A 41 -14.58 20.24 -27.21
N PRO A 42 -14.18 19.27 -28.07
CA PRO A 42 -14.91 18.01 -28.20
C PRO A 42 -14.59 17.01 -27.08
N HIS A 43 -13.64 17.32 -26.21
CA HIS A 43 -13.19 16.42 -25.15
C HIS A 43 -12.61 17.21 -23.99
N SER A 44 -12.51 16.55 -22.85
CA SER A 44 -11.87 17.03 -21.63
C SER A 44 -10.60 16.21 -21.36
N THR A 45 -9.54 16.87 -20.90
CA THR A 45 -8.28 16.21 -20.53
C THR A 45 -7.91 16.50 -19.08
N ALA A 46 -7.31 15.53 -18.40
CA ALA A 46 -6.73 15.78 -17.08
C ALA A 46 -5.47 14.95 -16.88
N LEU A 47 -4.62 15.44 -15.98
CA LEU A 47 -3.48 14.70 -15.50
C LEU A 47 -3.83 14.13 -14.13
N LEU A 48 -3.95 12.80 -14.05
CA LEU A 48 -4.40 12.11 -12.84
C LEU A 48 -3.21 11.46 -12.14
N ARG A 49 -3.17 11.56 -10.81
CA ARG A 49 -2.14 10.87 -10.03
C ARG A 49 -2.32 9.35 -10.13
N LYS A 50 -1.22 8.59 -10.15
CA LYS A 50 -1.25 7.13 -10.31
C LYS A 50 -1.78 6.39 -9.09
N ASP A 51 -1.61 6.96 -7.91
CA ASP A 51 -2.01 6.40 -6.62
C ASP A 51 -3.47 6.72 -6.27
N THR A 52 -3.92 7.96 -6.51
CA THR A 52 -5.26 8.42 -6.12
C THR A 52 -6.26 8.46 -7.27
N ARG A 53 -5.78 8.52 -8.52
CA ARG A 53 -6.58 8.78 -9.73
C ARG A 53 -7.41 10.07 -9.67
N LEU A 54 -7.01 11.01 -8.81
CA LEU A 54 -7.59 12.36 -8.74
C LEU A 54 -6.75 13.35 -9.55
N PRO A 55 -7.33 14.49 -9.97
CA PRO A 55 -6.60 15.53 -10.69
C PRO A 55 -5.38 15.99 -9.89
N GLN A 56 -4.24 16.09 -10.57
CA GLN A 56 -3.06 16.72 -10.01
C GLN A 56 -3.29 18.23 -9.90
N ARG A 57 -3.52 18.73 -8.68
CA ARG A 57 -3.74 20.16 -8.40
C ARG A 57 -2.46 20.90 -7.97
N GLU A 58 -1.40 20.16 -7.64
CA GLU A 58 -0.12 20.70 -7.17
C GLU A 58 0.88 20.82 -8.32
N LEU A 59 1.58 21.97 -8.39
CA LEU A 59 2.71 22.18 -9.28
C LEU A 59 3.87 21.29 -8.80
N MET A 60 4.12 20.20 -9.53
CA MET A 60 5.32 19.38 -9.35
C MET A 60 6.34 19.70 -10.44
N GLU A 61 7.61 19.42 -10.17
CA GLU A 61 8.65 19.40 -11.20
C GLU A 61 8.26 18.42 -12.33
N TRP A 62 8.71 18.71 -13.56
CA TRP A 62 8.26 18.01 -14.77
C TRP A 62 8.59 16.50 -14.74
N GLU A 63 9.75 16.13 -14.18
CA GLU A 63 10.18 14.72 -14.06
C GLU A 63 9.31 13.93 -13.07
N ASP A 64 8.94 14.52 -11.93
CA ASP A 64 8.07 13.89 -10.93
C ASP A 64 6.64 13.76 -11.43
N THR A 65 6.18 14.76 -12.20
CA THR A 65 4.88 14.75 -12.86
C THR A 65 4.73 13.55 -13.80
N GLN A 66 5.74 13.25 -14.64
CA GLN A 66 5.69 12.08 -15.54
C GLN A 66 5.74 10.73 -14.80
N ARG A 67 6.45 10.67 -13.66
CA ARG A 67 6.55 9.46 -12.85
C ARG A 67 5.26 9.13 -12.12
N LEU A 68 4.60 10.15 -11.55
CA LEU A 68 3.49 9.96 -10.61
C LEU A 68 2.12 10.16 -11.22
N SER A 69 2.01 10.56 -12.49
CA SER A 69 0.72 10.83 -13.12
C SER A 69 0.57 10.20 -14.50
N PHE A 70 -0.64 10.21 -15.02
CA PHE A 70 -0.95 9.80 -16.39
C PHE A 70 -2.07 10.69 -16.95
N GLY A 71 -2.03 10.95 -18.25
CA GLY A 71 -3.06 11.73 -18.93
C GLY A 71 -4.31 10.90 -19.15
N VAL A 72 -5.48 11.50 -18.93
CA VAL A 72 -6.76 10.94 -19.35
C VAL A 72 -7.39 11.85 -20.38
N PHE A 73 -8.04 11.24 -21.36
CA PHE A 73 -8.80 11.92 -22.40
C PHE A 73 -10.24 11.40 -22.35
N VAL A 74 -11.21 12.30 -22.16
CA VAL A 74 -12.62 11.97 -21.98
C VAL A 74 -13.43 12.73 -23.03
N PRO A 75 -13.93 12.05 -24.07
CA PRO A 75 -14.90 12.63 -25.00
C PRO A 75 -16.14 13.14 -24.27
N ASN A 76 -16.64 14.32 -24.66
CA ASN A 76 -17.78 14.95 -23.99
C ASN A 76 -19.09 14.17 -24.24
N GLU A 77 -19.15 13.36 -25.30
CA GLU A 77 -20.26 12.48 -25.65
C GLU A 77 -20.55 11.43 -24.57
N ILE A 78 -19.55 11.07 -23.76
CA ILE A 78 -19.71 10.14 -22.62
C ILE A 78 -20.71 10.70 -21.57
N MET A 79 -20.88 12.03 -21.52
CA MET A 79 -21.80 12.71 -20.62
C MET A 79 -23.21 12.88 -21.21
N GLN A 80 -23.49 12.31 -22.37
CA GLN A 80 -24.82 12.27 -22.98
C GLN A 80 -25.44 10.89 -22.71
N GLU A 81 -26.61 10.84 -22.07
CA GLU A 81 -27.23 9.57 -21.70
C GLU A 81 -27.58 8.72 -22.94
N GLU A 82 -27.94 9.38 -24.05
CA GLU A 82 -28.31 8.75 -25.32
C GLU A 82 -27.17 7.97 -25.96
N PHE A 83 -25.93 8.43 -25.79
CA PHE A 83 -24.73 7.77 -26.30
C PHE A 83 -24.60 6.34 -25.77
N TRP A 84 -25.01 6.12 -24.51
CA TRP A 84 -24.90 4.82 -23.85
C TRP A 84 -25.98 3.80 -24.26
N ASN A 85 -26.89 4.18 -25.14
CA ASN A 85 -27.96 3.30 -25.62
C ASN A 85 -27.59 2.56 -26.92
N ASP A 86 -26.44 2.88 -27.51
CA ASP A 86 -25.93 2.23 -28.72
C ASP A 86 -24.67 1.41 -28.42
N PRO A 87 -24.76 0.06 -28.37
CA PRO A 87 -23.61 -0.80 -28.15
C PRO A 87 -22.53 -0.70 -29.23
N LEU A 88 -22.87 -0.33 -30.46
CA LEU A 88 -21.90 -0.18 -31.54
C LEU A 88 -21.02 1.04 -31.29
N PHE A 89 -21.62 2.18 -30.93
CA PHE A 89 -20.86 3.39 -30.56
C PHE A 89 -19.97 3.16 -29.34
N ILE A 90 -20.45 2.45 -28.32
CA ILE A 90 -19.63 2.08 -27.15
C ILE A 90 -18.41 1.25 -27.60
N SER A 91 -18.61 0.27 -28.47
CA SER A 91 -17.54 -0.59 -28.99
C SER A 91 -16.53 0.18 -29.84
N GLU A 92 -17.00 1.07 -30.72
CA GLU A 92 -16.16 1.95 -31.53
C GLU A 92 -15.36 2.89 -30.63
N MET A 93 -16.01 3.53 -29.66
CA MET A 93 -15.36 4.43 -28.70
C MET A 93 -14.28 3.73 -27.88
N ASN A 94 -14.54 2.50 -27.42
CA ASN A 94 -13.55 1.68 -26.75
C ASN A 94 -12.35 1.34 -27.66
N SER A 95 -12.59 1.12 -28.95
CA SER A 95 -11.53 0.89 -29.94
C SER A 95 -10.72 2.16 -30.18
N PHE A 96 -11.37 3.32 -30.37
CA PHE A 96 -10.72 4.62 -30.51
C PHE A 96 -9.90 4.99 -29.27
N SER A 97 -10.46 4.84 -28.07
CA SER A 97 -9.77 5.06 -26.81
C SER A 97 -8.49 4.23 -26.70
N LYS A 98 -8.56 2.97 -27.12
CA LYS A 98 -7.41 2.05 -27.15
C LYS A 98 -6.34 2.52 -28.15
N ASP A 99 -6.73 2.83 -29.37
CA ASP A 99 -5.81 3.21 -30.45
C ASP A 99 -5.10 4.55 -30.17
N HIS A 100 -5.77 5.45 -29.44
CA HIS A 100 -5.28 6.79 -29.14
C HIS A 100 -4.80 6.96 -27.68
N ARG A 101 -4.76 5.87 -26.90
CA ARG A 101 -4.28 5.83 -25.51
C ARG A 101 -4.99 6.83 -24.59
N TRP A 102 -6.31 6.90 -24.66
CA TRP A 102 -7.11 7.82 -23.84
C TRP A 102 -7.21 7.42 -22.36
N ASN A 103 -6.79 6.19 -22.04
CA ASN A 103 -6.85 5.60 -20.70
C ASN A 103 -8.28 5.49 -20.13
N ILE A 104 -9.27 5.33 -21.01
CA ILE A 104 -10.68 5.12 -20.64
C ILE A 104 -11.33 3.90 -21.33
N HIS A 105 -12.39 3.37 -20.73
CA HIS A 105 -13.21 2.28 -21.28
C HIS A 105 -14.61 2.36 -20.75
N LEU A 106 -15.55 2.07 -21.60
CA LEU A 106 -16.97 2.09 -21.34
C LEU A 106 -17.42 0.65 -21.19
N GLY A 107 -17.96 0.29 -20.03
CA GLY A 107 -18.23 -1.12 -19.74
C GLY A 107 -19.29 -1.32 -18.67
N ARG A 108 -19.62 -2.59 -18.44
CA ARG A 108 -20.54 -3.01 -17.38
C ARG A 108 -19.77 -3.32 -16.09
N PRO A 109 -20.42 -3.23 -14.91
CA PRO A 109 -19.76 -3.58 -13.64
C PRO A 109 -19.28 -5.03 -13.58
N ASN A 110 -19.87 -5.92 -14.40
CA ASN A 110 -19.52 -7.33 -14.47
C ASN A 110 -18.50 -7.68 -15.58
N ASP A 111 -17.94 -6.68 -16.27
CA ASP A 111 -16.92 -6.87 -17.30
C ASP A 111 -15.73 -5.92 -17.07
N PRO A 112 -14.93 -6.15 -16.01
CA PRO A 112 -13.80 -5.28 -15.69
C PRO A 112 -12.65 -5.54 -16.67
N VAL A 113 -12.64 -4.81 -17.78
CA VAL A 113 -11.45 -4.68 -18.63
C VAL A 113 -10.48 -3.72 -17.94
N LYS A 114 -9.32 -4.23 -17.51
CA LYS A 114 -8.23 -3.40 -16.96
C LYS A 114 -7.64 -2.54 -18.08
N LEU A 115 -7.77 -1.20 -18.04
CA LEU A 115 -7.07 -0.27 -18.94
C LEU A 115 -5.77 0.25 -18.34
N ALA A 116 -4.96 -0.64 -17.77
CA ALA A 116 -3.54 -0.33 -17.79
C ALA A 116 -3.16 -0.03 -19.25
N PRO A 117 -2.32 1.00 -19.51
CA PRO A 117 -1.99 1.40 -20.87
C PRO A 117 -1.65 0.14 -21.69
N PRO A 118 -2.32 -0.08 -22.83
CA PRO A 118 -1.93 -1.16 -23.71
C PRO A 118 -0.62 -0.73 -24.36
N THR A 119 0.52 -1.20 -23.84
CA THR A 119 1.33 -1.93 -24.79
C THR A 119 0.48 -3.13 -25.16
N ALA A 120 0.08 -3.23 -26.43
CA ALA A 120 -0.35 -4.50 -26.97
C ALA A 120 0.87 -5.42 -27.00
N GLU A 121 1.34 -5.81 -25.82
CA GLU A 121 2.28 -6.88 -25.62
C GLU A 121 1.44 -8.06 -25.18
N ILE A 122 1.53 -9.12 -25.99
CA ILE A 122 0.99 -10.41 -25.63
C ILE A 122 1.76 -10.83 -24.39
N LEU A 123 1.16 -10.62 -23.19
CA LEU A 123 1.74 -11.13 -21.96
C LEU A 123 2.00 -12.63 -22.16
N PRO A 124 3.21 -13.11 -21.84
CA PRO A 124 3.52 -14.52 -21.96
C PRO A 124 2.49 -15.36 -21.22
N VAL A 125 2.15 -16.52 -21.79
CA VAL A 125 1.18 -17.43 -21.20
C VAL A 125 1.90 -18.64 -20.65
N PHE A 126 1.67 -18.91 -19.36
CA PHE A 126 2.18 -20.09 -18.69
C PHE A 126 1.03 -21.04 -18.34
N LYS A 127 1.23 -22.34 -18.63
CA LYS A 127 0.20 -23.36 -18.43
C LYS A 127 0.44 -24.12 -17.12
N ILE A 128 -0.57 -24.13 -16.26
CA ILE A 128 -0.54 -24.83 -14.97
C ILE A 128 -1.72 -25.78 -14.93
N HIS A 129 -1.45 -27.09 -15.01
CA HIS A 129 -2.47 -28.14 -14.93
C HIS A 129 -3.72 -27.95 -15.83
N GLY A 130 -3.52 -27.37 -17.02
CA GLY A 130 -4.58 -27.12 -18.00
C GLY A 130 -5.26 -25.75 -17.89
N ALA A 131 -4.94 -24.97 -16.87
CA ALA A 131 -5.27 -23.55 -16.78
C ALA A 131 -4.18 -22.71 -17.42
N GLU A 132 -4.57 -21.61 -18.09
CA GLU A 132 -3.64 -20.65 -18.69
C GLU A 132 -3.60 -19.38 -17.86
N PHE A 133 -2.39 -18.92 -17.57
CA PHE A 133 -2.14 -17.68 -16.81
C PHE A 133 -1.31 -16.72 -17.65
N TRP A 134 -1.68 -15.45 -17.66
CA TRP A 134 -0.78 -14.38 -18.10
C TRP A 134 0.30 -14.16 -17.04
N ILE A 135 1.53 -14.00 -17.50
CA ILE A 135 2.64 -13.52 -16.68
C ILE A 135 2.57 -11.99 -16.67
N ASP A 136 2.25 -11.39 -15.52
CA ASP A 136 2.17 -9.95 -15.35
C ASP A 136 3.35 -9.51 -14.48
N VAL A 137 4.50 -9.24 -15.13
CA VAL A 137 5.73 -8.84 -14.44
C VAL A 137 5.63 -7.45 -13.83
N GLU A 138 4.79 -6.58 -14.37
CA GLU A 138 4.54 -5.25 -13.81
C GLU A 138 3.97 -5.41 -12.39
N ARG A 139 2.99 -6.30 -12.24
CA ARG A 139 2.35 -6.61 -10.95
C ARG A 139 2.99 -7.75 -10.16
N MET A 140 4.01 -8.42 -10.71
CA MET A 140 4.67 -9.59 -10.12
C MET A 140 3.68 -10.72 -9.78
N GLU A 141 2.74 -11.01 -10.68
CA GLU A 141 1.68 -12.00 -10.46
C GLU A 141 1.39 -12.86 -11.69
N LEU A 142 0.89 -14.08 -11.45
CA LEU A 142 0.22 -14.89 -12.46
C LEU A 142 -1.25 -14.53 -12.46
N ARG A 143 -1.83 -14.21 -13.62
CA ARG A 143 -3.25 -13.83 -13.74
C ARG A 143 -4.01 -14.85 -14.55
N ASP A 144 -5.04 -15.43 -13.97
CA ASP A 144 -5.84 -16.43 -14.67
C ASP A 144 -6.54 -15.81 -15.88
N LYS A 145 -6.36 -16.40 -17.07
CA LYS A 145 -6.97 -15.92 -18.31
C LYS A 145 -8.49 -16.04 -18.32
N MET A 146 -9.03 -17.01 -17.59
CA MET A 146 -10.47 -17.26 -17.53
C MET A 146 -11.15 -16.39 -16.47
N TYR A 147 -10.42 -16.07 -15.40
CA TYR A 147 -10.92 -15.32 -14.25
C TYR A 147 -9.88 -14.28 -13.82
N SER A 148 -9.86 -13.12 -14.47
CA SER A 148 -8.79 -12.12 -14.33
C SER A 148 -8.61 -11.52 -12.92
N THR A 149 -9.60 -11.72 -12.03
CA THR A 149 -9.57 -11.37 -10.59
C THR A 149 -8.85 -12.42 -9.74
N ASN A 150 -8.65 -13.63 -10.26
CA ASN A 150 -7.89 -14.69 -9.63
C ASN A 150 -6.42 -14.53 -10.02
N THR A 151 -5.61 -14.10 -9.05
CA THR A 151 -4.17 -13.88 -9.24
C THR A 151 -3.36 -14.65 -8.20
N ILE A 152 -2.11 -14.92 -8.55
CA ILE A 152 -1.14 -15.60 -7.68
C ILE A 152 0.10 -14.73 -7.63
N SER A 153 0.38 -14.15 -6.47
CA SER A 153 1.54 -13.29 -6.29
C SER A 153 2.82 -14.11 -6.25
N VAL A 154 3.81 -13.76 -7.07
CA VAL A 154 5.11 -14.44 -7.10
C VAL A 154 5.84 -14.26 -5.76
N LEU A 155 5.76 -13.07 -5.16
CA LEU A 155 6.49 -12.75 -3.93
C LEU A 155 5.75 -13.20 -2.65
N LYS A 156 4.41 -13.29 -2.67
CA LYS A 156 3.61 -13.57 -1.45
C LYS A 156 3.01 -14.97 -1.37
N ASP A 157 2.79 -15.62 -2.52
CA ASP A 157 2.11 -16.91 -2.60
C ASP A 157 3.05 -18.06 -3.00
N MET A 158 4.29 -17.74 -3.38
CA MET A 158 5.29 -18.72 -3.80
C MET A 158 6.52 -18.67 -2.90
N SER A 159 7.23 -19.79 -2.85
CA SER A 159 8.55 -19.90 -2.21
C SER A 159 9.63 -20.02 -3.27
N GLU A 160 10.81 -19.47 -2.99
CA GLU A 160 11.97 -19.61 -3.85
C GLU A 160 12.41 -21.09 -3.95
N ASN A 161 12.80 -21.52 -5.16
CA ASN A 161 13.26 -22.88 -5.41
C ASN A 161 14.32 -22.89 -6.54
N GLY A 162 15.58 -22.70 -6.16
CA GLY A 162 16.68 -22.56 -7.10
C GLY A 162 16.46 -21.35 -8.02
N ASN A 163 16.54 -21.56 -9.34
CA ASN A 163 16.35 -20.51 -10.34
C ASN A 163 14.86 -20.32 -10.69
N GLY A 164 13.99 -20.25 -9.69
CA GLY A 164 12.55 -20.10 -9.90
C GLY A 164 11.75 -20.15 -8.62
N TYR A 165 10.46 -20.41 -8.78
CA TYR A 165 9.48 -20.38 -7.69
C TYR A 165 8.69 -21.68 -7.63
N GLN A 166 8.17 -21.99 -6.46
CA GLN A 166 7.25 -23.10 -6.26
C GLN A 166 6.11 -22.75 -5.32
N PHE A 167 4.95 -23.35 -5.55
CA PHE A 167 3.78 -23.14 -4.70
C PHE A 167 2.81 -24.31 -4.84
N HIS A 168 1.90 -24.45 -3.87
CA HIS A 168 0.83 -25.42 -3.93
C HIS A 168 -0.37 -24.82 -4.66
N PHE A 169 -0.79 -25.46 -5.74
CA PHE A 169 -1.88 -25.03 -6.60
C PHE A 169 -3.08 -25.95 -6.43
N LYS A 170 -4.25 -25.39 -6.14
CA LYS A 170 -5.51 -26.14 -6.05
C LYS A 170 -6.23 -26.06 -7.39
N LYS A 171 -6.28 -27.17 -8.12
CA LYS A 171 -6.71 -27.18 -9.53
C LYS A 171 -8.16 -26.77 -9.73
N GLY A 172 -9.09 -27.23 -8.88
CA GLY A 172 -10.51 -26.89 -8.99
C GLY A 172 -10.80 -25.40 -8.76
N GLU A 173 -9.98 -24.73 -7.94
CA GLU A 173 -10.12 -23.30 -7.60
C GLU A 173 -9.16 -22.42 -8.38
N ARG A 174 -8.23 -23.01 -9.13
CA ARG A 174 -7.20 -22.35 -9.96
C ARG A 174 -6.36 -21.32 -9.20
N ARG A 175 -6.10 -21.54 -7.91
CA ARG A 175 -5.36 -20.59 -7.05
C ARG A 175 -4.23 -21.25 -6.26
N ALA A 176 -3.31 -20.43 -5.77
CA ALA A 176 -2.33 -20.86 -4.78
C ALA A 176 -2.98 -21.07 -3.41
N VAL A 177 -2.47 -22.04 -2.66
CA VAL A 177 -2.90 -22.34 -1.29
C VAL A 177 -1.67 -22.48 -0.38
N LYS A 178 -1.74 -21.90 0.82
CA LYS A 178 -0.64 -21.96 1.80
C LYS A 178 -0.69 -23.21 2.68
N ILE A 179 -1.88 -23.77 2.88
CA ILE A 179 -2.10 -24.92 3.76
C ILE A 179 -2.56 -26.11 2.92
N VAL A 180 -1.76 -27.17 2.93
CA VAL A 180 -2.11 -28.45 2.29
C VAL A 180 -2.61 -29.40 3.36
N ARG A 181 -3.85 -29.86 3.22
CA ARG A 181 -4.41 -30.89 4.12
C ARG A 181 -4.01 -32.27 3.61
N THR A 182 -3.65 -33.16 4.53
CA THR A 182 -3.33 -34.55 4.21
C THR A 182 -4.48 -35.20 3.44
N GLY A 183 -4.19 -35.74 2.25
CA GLY A 183 -5.18 -36.40 1.38
C GLY A 183 -5.85 -35.50 0.34
N ASP A 184 -5.53 -34.21 0.26
CA ASP A 184 -6.05 -33.33 -0.80
C ASP A 184 -5.41 -33.67 -2.16
N LYS A 185 -6.13 -34.49 -2.94
CA LYS A 185 -5.67 -34.95 -4.26
C LYS A 185 -5.72 -33.84 -5.33
N ASP A 186 -6.44 -32.75 -5.06
CA ASP A 186 -6.63 -31.63 -5.98
C ASP A 186 -5.54 -30.56 -5.87
N VAL A 187 -4.71 -30.64 -4.82
CA VAL A 187 -3.54 -29.78 -4.63
C VAL A 187 -2.31 -30.41 -5.29
N LYS A 188 -1.59 -29.61 -6.07
CA LYS A 188 -0.36 -30.01 -6.76
C LYS A 188 0.75 -29.01 -6.45
N LEU A 189 1.96 -29.50 -6.22
CA LEU A 189 3.14 -28.64 -6.17
C LEU A 189 3.48 -28.23 -7.61
N VAL A 190 3.47 -26.93 -7.87
CA VAL A 190 3.82 -26.32 -9.15
C VAL A 190 5.17 -25.64 -9.01
N LYS A 191 6.00 -25.77 -10.04
CA LYS A 191 7.28 -25.07 -10.17
C LYS A 191 7.24 -24.21 -11.41
N ILE A 192 7.69 -22.96 -11.29
CA ILE A 192 7.82 -22.03 -12.40
C ILE A 192 9.25 -21.49 -12.44
N PRO A 193 9.81 -21.19 -13.63
CA PRO A 193 11.06 -20.45 -13.75
C PRO A 193 10.96 -19.03 -13.16
N GLU A 194 12.10 -18.36 -13.06
CA GLU A 194 12.16 -16.91 -12.80
C GLU A 194 11.42 -16.08 -13.84
N LEU A 195 10.97 -14.89 -13.44
CA LEU A 195 10.26 -13.97 -14.32
C LEU A 195 11.16 -13.45 -15.44
N VAL A 196 12.46 -13.32 -15.21
CA VAL A 196 13.45 -13.00 -16.24
C VAL A 196 13.49 -14.04 -17.37
N VAL A 197 13.11 -15.29 -17.08
CA VAL A 197 13.01 -16.36 -18.09
C VAL A 197 11.62 -16.38 -18.73
N LEU A 198 10.58 -16.14 -17.94
CA LEU A 198 9.18 -16.21 -18.40
C LEU A 198 8.77 -15.00 -19.26
N ASP A 199 9.26 -13.82 -18.94
CA ASP A 199 9.00 -12.56 -19.64
C ASP A 199 10.23 -11.64 -19.57
N PRO A 200 11.31 -11.97 -20.31
CA PRO A 200 12.54 -11.19 -20.31
C PRO A 200 12.32 -9.75 -20.79
N GLU A 201 11.44 -9.55 -21.78
CA GLU A 201 11.15 -8.21 -22.30
C GLU A 201 10.41 -7.36 -21.27
N GLY A 202 9.42 -7.93 -20.59
CA GLY A 202 8.69 -7.22 -19.53
C GLY A 202 9.57 -6.89 -18.33
N MET A 203 10.46 -7.81 -17.93
CA MET A 203 11.44 -7.53 -16.88
C MET A 203 12.41 -6.42 -17.30
N ALA A 204 12.91 -6.44 -18.55
CA ALA A 204 13.78 -5.38 -19.07
C ALA A 204 13.08 -4.01 -19.03
N ARG A 205 11.83 -3.93 -19.51
CA ARG A 205 11.03 -2.69 -19.47
C ARG A 205 10.80 -2.19 -18.05
N LYS A 206 10.36 -3.07 -17.14
CA LYS A 206 10.04 -2.71 -15.75
C LYS A 206 11.23 -2.08 -15.03
N TYR A 207 12.44 -2.59 -15.26
CA TYR A 207 13.66 -2.10 -14.63
C TYR A 207 14.47 -1.13 -15.51
N GLY A 208 13.94 -0.71 -16.65
CA GLY A 208 14.58 0.28 -17.54
C GLY A 208 15.88 -0.20 -18.20
N LEU A 209 16.02 -1.51 -18.42
CA LEU A 209 17.20 -2.14 -19.01
C LEU A 209 16.97 -2.47 -20.49
N LYS A 210 18.06 -2.56 -21.25
CA LYS A 210 18.05 -3.10 -22.60
C LYS A 210 18.21 -4.63 -22.59
N MET A 211 17.77 -5.29 -23.65
CA MET A 211 17.78 -6.76 -23.75
C MET A 211 19.18 -7.38 -23.70
N ASP A 212 20.20 -6.69 -24.19
CA ASP A 212 21.60 -7.11 -24.09
C ASP A 212 22.13 -7.07 -22.65
N GLU A 213 21.60 -6.16 -21.83
CA GLU A 213 21.93 -6.05 -20.41
C GLU A 213 21.26 -7.14 -19.55
N MET A 214 20.24 -7.83 -20.09
CA MET A 214 19.53 -8.91 -19.39
C MET A 214 20.31 -10.23 -19.37
N ALA A 215 21.34 -10.36 -20.22
CA ALA A 215 22.07 -11.61 -20.37
C ALA A 215 22.74 -12.05 -19.05
N GLY A 216 22.37 -13.23 -18.56
CA GLY A 216 22.93 -13.82 -17.34
C GLY A 216 22.40 -13.22 -16.03
N LYS A 217 21.45 -12.27 -16.07
CA LYS A 217 20.80 -11.74 -14.86
C LYS A 217 19.71 -12.69 -14.37
N THR A 218 19.56 -12.77 -13.05
CA THR A 218 18.46 -13.46 -12.38
C THR A 218 17.40 -12.47 -11.92
N ASP A 219 16.24 -12.97 -11.48
CA ASP A 219 15.24 -12.16 -10.77
C ASP A 219 15.85 -11.42 -9.57
N PHE A 220 16.75 -12.09 -8.83
CA PHE A 220 17.44 -11.45 -7.70
C PHE A 220 18.26 -10.22 -8.12
N ASP A 221 19.05 -10.31 -9.20
CA ASP A 221 19.87 -9.21 -9.70
C ASP A 221 19.04 -7.99 -10.13
N LEU A 222 17.80 -8.20 -10.53
CA LEU A 222 16.89 -7.18 -11.06
C LEU A 222 15.99 -6.57 -9.99
N ILE A 223 15.43 -7.41 -9.11
CA ILE A 223 14.45 -7.00 -8.09
C ILE A 223 15.15 -6.35 -6.89
N VAL A 224 16.32 -6.88 -6.50
CA VAL A 224 17.04 -6.40 -5.32
C VAL A 224 18.04 -5.31 -5.73
N ASP A 225 18.05 -4.19 -5.00
CA ASP A 225 19.05 -3.15 -5.15
C ASP A 225 20.44 -3.69 -4.75
N GLN A 226 21.23 -4.04 -5.77
CA GLN A 226 22.56 -4.63 -5.60
C GLN A 226 23.55 -3.65 -4.98
N GLN A 227 23.40 -2.35 -5.21
CA GLN A 227 24.28 -1.33 -4.64
C GLN A 227 24.02 -1.19 -3.14
N ALA A 228 22.75 -1.10 -2.74
CA ALA A 228 22.36 -1.07 -1.34
C ALA A 228 22.78 -2.35 -0.61
N LEU A 229 22.60 -3.53 -1.24
CA LEU A 229 23.05 -4.80 -0.70
C LEU A 229 24.57 -4.83 -0.51
N GLN A 230 25.35 -4.32 -1.47
CA GLN A 230 26.80 -4.24 -1.35
C GLN A 230 27.24 -3.33 -0.20
N GLN A 231 26.62 -2.16 -0.05
CA GLN A 231 26.89 -1.24 1.08
C GLN A 231 26.59 -1.94 2.42
N ARG A 232 25.45 -2.62 2.50
CA ARG A 232 25.06 -3.36 3.70
C ARG A 232 26.02 -4.50 4.03
N ARG A 233 26.50 -5.22 3.01
CA ARG A 233 27.51 -6.28 3.13
C ARG A 233 28.88 -5.76 3.55
N ALA A 234 29.24 -4.55 3.11
CA ALA A 234 30.46 -3.84 3.53
C ALA A 234 30.42 -3.35 4.99
N GLY A 235 29.31 -3.58 5.71
CA GLY A 235 29.17 -3.29 7.13
C GLY A 235 28.46 -1.97 7.43
N MET A 236 27.98 -1.24 6.42
CA MET A 236 27.13 -0.06 6.65
C MET A 236 25.79 -0.52 7.24
N LEU A 237 25.35 0.08 8.34
CA LEU A 237 24.04 -0.20 8.92
C LEU A 237 22.96 0.61 8.20
N VAL A 238 21.77 0.02 8.07
CA VAL A 238 20.57 0.74 7.63
C VAL A 238 20.27 1.84 8.65
N THR A 239 19.76 2.96 8.16
CA THR A 239 19.37 4.09 8.99
C THR A 239 17.89 4.41 8.88
N VAL A 240 17.34 5.01 9.93
CA VAL A 240 16.00 5.61 9.93
C VAL A 240 16.08 7.02 10.53
N ASP A 241 15.49 8.00 9.85
CA ASP A 241 15.28 9.35 10.36
C ASP A 241 13.93 9.41 11.09
N ILE A 242 13.98 9.78 12.37
CA ILE A 242 12.78 10.01 13.20
C ILE A 242 12.82 11.46 13.67
N ALA A 243 12.01 12.30 13.01
CA ALA A 243 11.87 13.72 13.31
C ALA A 243 13.20 14.52 13.31
N GLY A 244 14.09 14.21 12.36
CA GLY A 244 15.38 14.86 12.17
C GLY A 244 16.55 14.17 12.89
N GLN A 245 16.26 13.19 13.76
CA GLN A 245 17.29 12.40 14.42
C GLN A 245 17.51 11.08 13.67
N ILE A 246 18.76 10.80 13.31
CA ILE A 246 19.14 9.56 12.60
C ILE A 246 19.49 8.47 13.62
N PHE A 247 18.92 7.29 13.39
CA PHE A 247 19.23 6.07 14.11
C PHE A 247 19.74 5.01 13.14
N PHE A 248 20.65 4.16 13.62
CA PHE A 248 20.99 2.89 12.99
C PHE A 248 19.99 1.82 13.41
N VAL A 249 19.53 1.01 12.47
CA VAL A 249 18.79 -0.22 12.75
C VAL A 249 19.80 -1.30 13.12
N ASP A 250 20.02 -1.54 14.42
CA ASP A 250 21.09 -2.40 14.92
C ASP A 250 20.54 -3.73 15.49
N HIS A 251 20.43 -4.74 14.63
CA HIS A 251 19.95 -6.08 15.02
C HIS A 251 20.87 -6.80 16.02
N ARG A 252 22.16 -6.44 16.08
CA ARG A 252 23.08 -7.05 17.05
C ARG A 252 22.79 -6.56 18.47
N LEU A 253 22.45 -5.28 18.60
CA LEU A 253 22.10 -4.66 19.89
C LEU A 253 20.59 -4.66 20.18
N ARG A 254 19.76 -5.05 19.20
CA ARG A 254 18.29 -5.04 19.25
C ARG A 254 17.71 -3.66 19.56
N GLU A 255 18.24 -2.64 18.90
CA GLU A 255 17.80 -1.25 19.11
C GLU A 255 17.95 -0.38 17.85
N LEU A 256 17.14 0.67 17.79
CA LEU A 256 17.42 1.86 17.01
C LEU A 256 18.47 2.66 17.77
N ARG A 257 19.73 2.49 17.38
CA ARG A 257 20.88 3.12 18.04
C ARG A 257 21.12 4.51 17.46
N PRO A 258 21.15 5.59 18.25
CA PRO A 258 21.41 6.92 17.73
C PRO A 258 22.73 6.96 16.96
N LYS A 259 22.74 7.64 15.81
CA LYS A 259 23.93 7.73 14.97
C LYS A 259 24.97 8.67 15.57
N ASP A 260 24.53 9.89 15.91
CA ASP A 260 25.41 10.99 16.31
C ASP A 260 25.09 11.55 17.72
N ASP A 261 24.03 11.06 18.36
CA ASP A 261 23.62 11.49 19.71
C ASP A 261 23.91 10.39 20.75
N PHE A 262 25.13 10.38 21.26
CA PHE A 262 25.55 9.43 22.29
C PHE A 262 24.94 9.69 23.68
N SER A 263 24.16 10.77 23.84
CA SER A 263 23.44 11.05 25.08
C SER A 263 22.06 10.39 25.13
N ALA A 264 21.49 10.12 23.95
CA ALA A 264 20.26 9.32 23.83
C ALA A 264 20.57 7.83 24.05
N ALA A 265 19.72 7.15 24.81
CA ALA A 265 19.88 5.72 25.12
C ALA A 265 19.54 4.79 23.93
N GLY A 266 18.91 5.32 22.88
CA GLY A 266 18.33 4.54 21.79
C GLY A 266 16.92 4.02 22.10
N ILE A 267 16.30 3.36 21.12
CA ILE A 267 14.97 2.77 21.24
C ILE A 267 15.09 1.27 21.05
N ARG A 268 14.83 0.47 22.10
CA ARG A 268 14.93 -0.99 21.99
C ARG A 268 13.77 -1.55 21.17
N PHE A 269 14.05 -2.60 20.41
CA PHE A 269 13.02 -3.27 19.61
C PHE A 269 11.90 -3.86 20.49
N ASP A 270 12.27 -4.40 21.65
CA ASP A 270 11.30 -4.97 22.60
C ASP A 270 10.39 -3.87 23.21
N ASP A 271 10.89 -2.64 23.33
CA ASP A 271 10.10 -1.52 23.88
C ASP A 271 9.04 -1.03 22.88
N ILE A 272 9.30 -1.17 21.57
CA ILE A 272 8.33 -0.83 20.52
C ILE A 272 7.37 -1.97 20.20
N GLU A 273 7.62 -3.20 20.68
CA GLU A 273 6.83 -4.39 20.31
C GLU A 273 5.34 -4.24 20.63
N VAL A 274 5.02 -3.59 21.75
CA VAL A 274 3.64 -3.31 22.20
C VAL A 274 2.89 -2.32 21.31
N TYR A 275 3.58 -1.61 20.41
CA TYR A 275 3.05 -0.57 19.53
C TYR A 275 2.86 -1.03 18.08
N ARG A 276 2.86 -2.35 17.84
CA ARG A 276 2.61 -2.91 16.50
C ARG A 276 1.17 -2.57 16.06
N ALA A 277 1.04 -1.89 14.92
CA ALA A 277 -0.23 -1.30 14.49
C ALA A 277 -1.23 -2.32 13.94
N ASP A 278 -0.77 -3.41 13.32
CA ASP A 278 -1.60 -4.46 12.70
C ASP A 278 -0.75 -5.63 12.12
N GLN A 279 -1.29 -6.34 11.10
CA GLN A 279 -0.60 -7.36 10.31
C GLN A 279 0.36 -6.80 9.24
N SER A 280 0.39 -5.49 8.99
CA SER A 280 1.28 -4.85 8.01
C SER A 280 2.74 -4.84 8.46
N GLY A 281 2.99 -5.09 9.75
CA GLY A 281 4.32 -5.09 10.33
C GLY A 281 4.85 -3.70 10.70
N THR A 282 4.04 -2.64 10.62
CA THR A 282 4.46 -1.31 11.07
C THR A 282 4.26 -1.10 12.57
N TYR A 283 5.03 -0.16 13.11
CA TYR A 283 5.05 0.23 14.51
C TYR A 283 4.68 1.70 14.62
N ILE A 284 3.65 2.02 15.42
CA ILE A 284 3.19 3.39 15.64
C ILE A 284 3.28 3.70 17.13
N PHE A 285 4.24 4.53 17.52
CA PHE A 285 4.52 4.81 18.93
C PHE A 285 4.69 6.30 19.23
N PRO A 286 4.44 6.74 20.48
CA PRO A 286 4.70 8.11 20.89
C PRO A 286 6.19 8.37 21.11
N TYR A 287 6.65 9.50 20.58
CA TYR A 287 8.06 9.89 20.56
C TYR A 287 8.23 11.35 21.02
N ASP A 288 9.19 11.58 21.90
CA ASP A 288 9.64 12.91 22.30
C ASP A 288 10.75 13.37 21.35
N ALA A 289 10.40 14.24 20.40
CA ALA A 289 11.33 14.72 19.38
C ALA A 289 12.41 15.66 19.93
N VAL A 290 12.30 16.13 21.17
CA VAL A 290 13.33 16.98 21.82
C VAL A 290 14.34 16.13 22.56
N LYS A 291 13.89 15.07 23.24
CA LYS A 291 14.75 14.14 23.98
C LYS A 291 15.22 12.93 23.20
N HIS A 292 14.67 12.74 22.01
CA HIS A 292 14.93 11.61 21.13
C HIS A 292 14.62 10.24 21.78
N GLU A 293 13.53 10.17 22.56
CA GLU A 293 13.16 8.96 23.31
C GLU A 293 11.72 8.51 23.03
N LEU A 294 11.50 7.20 23.08
CA LEU A 294 10.17 6.60 23.17
C LEU A 294 9.50 7.02 24.48
N ARG A 295 8.22 7.41 24.42
CA ARG A 295 7.45 7.77 25.62
C ARG A 295 6.17 6.96 25.70
N HIS A 296 5.98 6.26 26.82
CA HIS A 296 4.73 5.57 27.07
C HIS A 296 3.60 6.55 27.39
N VAL A 297 2.47 6.39 26.70
CA VAL A 297 1.22 7.14 26.96
C VAL A 297 0.20 6.18 27.55
N SER A 298 -0.36 6.56 28.70
CA SER A 298 -1.35 5.73 29.41
C SER A 298 -2.69 5.69 28.66
N ASN A 299 -3.42 4.59 28.79
CA ASN A 299 -4.80 4.50 28.29
C ASN A 299 -5.79 5.34 29.11
N GLU A 300 -5.36 5.97 30.21
CA GLU A 300 -6.18 6.80 31.09
C GLU A 300 -6.00 8.32 30.87
N ILE A 301 -5.39 8.72 29.75
CA ILE A 301 -5.17 10.14 29.44
C ILE A 301 -6.47 10.93 29.37
N LEU A 302 -6.43 12.17 29.89
CA LEU A 302 -7.53 13.14 29.86
C LEU A 302 -7.28 14.28 28.86
N GLU A 303 -6.09 14.34 28.26
CA GLU A 303 -5.73 15.25 27.18
C GLU A 303 -4.63 14.62 26.33
N ILE A 304 -4.50 15.05 25.07
CA ILE A 304 -3.39 14.64 24.20
C ILE A 304 -2.08 15.16 24.80
N PRO A 305 -1.05 14.30 25.00
CA PRO A 305 0.21 14.71 25.59
C PRO A 305 0.91 15.81 24.77
N LYS A 306 1.20 16.94 25.42
CA LYS A 306 1.95 18.03 24.78
C LYS A 306 3.42 17.63 24.60
N GLY A 307 3.98 17.96 23.43
CA GLY A 307 5.38 17.70 23.12
C GLY A 307 5.69 16.28 22.66
N LEU A 308 4.69 15.40 22.57
CA LEU A 308 4.84 14.08 21.95
C LEU A 308 4.22 14.07 20.56
N ILE A 309 4.89 13.38 19.64
CA ILE A 309 4.37 13.06 18.31
C ILE A 309 4.18 11.56 18.20
N LEU A 310 3.25 11.12 17.34
CA LEU A 310 3.22 9.71 16.92
C LEU A 310 4.09 9.57 15.67
N VAL A 311 4.93 8.54 15.68
CA VAL A 311 5.77 8.18 14.54
C VAL A 311 5.47 6.76 14.12
N GLU A 312 5.42 6.54 12.81
CA GLU A 312 5.29 5.24 12.18
C GLU A 312 6.59 4.86 11.51
N ILE A 313 7.06 3.64 11.80
CA ILE A 313 8.18 3.00 11.12
C ILE A 313 7.77 1.60 10.67
N GLN A 314 8.47 1.09 9.65
CA GLN A 314 8.40 -0.33 9.31
C GLN A 314 9.05 -1.18 10.39
N SER A 315 8.80 -2.49 10.36
CA SER A 315 9.44 -3.42 11.29
C SER A 315 10.97 -3.33 11.17
N PRO A 316 11.72 -3.35 12.29
CA PRO A 316 13.18 -3.43 12.22
C PRO A 316 13.66 -4.63 11.39
N GLU A 317 12.92 -5.74 11.42
CA GLU A 317 13.18 -6.94 10.62
C GLU A 317 13.09 -6.69 9.11
N ASP A 318 12.15 -5.86 8.66
CA ASP A 318 11.97 -5.51 7.25
C ASP A 318 12.91 -4.38 6.82
N MET A 319 13.16 -3.41 7.70
CA MET A 319 14.08 -2.30 7.43
C MET A 319 15.51 -2.80 7.19
N ASP A 320 16.00 -3.75 7.99
CA ASP A 320 17.32 -4.38 7.79
C ASP A 320 17.21 -5.92 7.78
N ARG A 321 16.58 -6.45 6.72
CA ARG A 321 16.42 -7.91 6.53
C ARG A 321 17.76 -8.65 6.54
N VAL A 322 18.81 -8.06 5.97
CA VAL A 322 20.17 -8.64 6.00
C VAL A 322 20.69 -8.73 7.42
N GLY A 323 20.57 -7.67 8.21
CA GLY A 323 20.95 -7.66 9.63
C GLY A 323 20.15 -8.65 10.45
N TYR A 324 18.84 -8.73 10.21
CA TYR A 324 17.95 -9.66 10.88
C TYR A 324 18.29 -11.13 10.56
N ASN A 325 18.51 -11.46 9.28
CA ASN A 325 18.89 -12.81 8.86
C ASN A 325 20.22 -13.24 9.52
N ARG A 326 21.20 -12.33 9.60
CA ARG A 326 22.46 -12.57 10.32
C ARG A 326 22.26 -12.80 11.81
N TYR A 327 21.39 -12.01 12.44
CA TYR A 327 21.03 -12.19 13.85
C TYR A 327 20.40 -13.56 14.11
N LEU A 328 19.53 -14.04 13.21
CA LEU A 328 18.93 -15.37 13.30
C LEU A 328 19.87 -16.53 12.92
N GLY A 329 21.03 -16.24 12.32
CA GLY A 329 21.95 -17.27 11.83
C GLY A 329 21.44 -18.03 10.60
N VAL A 330 20.59 -17.39 9.79
CA VAL A 330 20.09 -17.95 8.52
C VAL A 330 20.80 -17.30 7.32
N ASP A 331 20.53 -17.78 6.12
CA ASP A 331 21.09 -17.19 4.89
C ASP A 331 20.70 -15.70 4.79
N GLU A 332 21.72 -14.84 4.68
CA GLU A 332 21.57 -13.39 4.64
C GLU A 332 20.75 -12.89 3.44
N LEU A 333 20.68 -13.68 2.36
CA LEU A 333 19.92 -13.34 1.15
C LEU A 333 18.44 -13.73 1.20
N SER A 334 18.02 -14.42 2.25
CA SER A 334 16.64 -14.90 2.40
C SER A 334 15.64 -13.74 2.39
N ASN A 335 14.59 -13.87 1.58
CA ASN A 335 13.44 -12.97 1.47
C ASN A 335 13.74 -11.55 0.96
N LEU A 336 14.95 -11.27 0.44
CA LEU A 336 15.28 -9.94 -0.05
C LEU A 336 14.50 -9.52 -1.30
N LYS A 337 14.01 -10.48 -2.12
CA LYS A 337 13.12 -10.16 -3.24
C LYS A 337 11.74 -9.68 -2.78
N GLU A 338 11.30 -10.06 -1.59
CA GLU A 338 10.02 -9.62 -1.02
C GLU A 338 10.16 -8.28 -0.30
N THR A 339 11.18 -8.13 0.55
CA THR A 339 11.37 -6.92 1.37
C THR A 339 12.11 -5.80 0.64
N GLY A 340 12.91 -6.13 -0.38
CA GLY A 340 13.91 -5.24 -0.96
C GLY A 340 15.10 -5.00 -0.02
N VAL A 341 16.01 -4.13 -0.45
CA VAL A 341 17.13 -3.62 0.36
C VAL A 341 17.19 -2.11 0.19
N ARG A 342 17.19 -1.39 1.31
CA ARG A 342 17.31 0.07 1.35
C ARG A 342 18.19 0.48 2.52
N MET A 343 19.03 1.50 2.32
CA MET A 343 19.98 1.94 3.35
C MET A 343 19.46 3.06 4.26
N HIS A 344 18.35 3.68 3.91
CA HIS A 344 17.80 4.82 4.64
C HIS A 344 16.28 4.88 4.57
N TYR A 345 15.64 5.02 5.71
CA TYR A 345 14.20 5.18 5.88
C TYR A 345 13.89 6.53 6.55
N VAL A 346 12.67 7.03 6.36
CA VAL A 346 12.16 8.21 7.05
C VAL A 346 10.85 7.82 7.70
N ALA A 347 10.73 8.06 9.01
CA ALA A 347 9.52 7.78 9.76
C ALA A 347 8.39 8.71 9.33
N ARG A 348 7.18 8.17 9.20
CA ARG A 348 5.98 8.98 8.92
C ARG A 348 5.47 9.55 10.23
N LYS A 349 5.19 10.85 10.27
CA LYS A 349 4.43 11.44 11.38
C LYS A 349 2.96 11.05 11.23
N VAL A 350 2.35 10.55 12.30
CA VAL A 350 0.94 10.19 12.35
C VAL A 350 0.22 11.19 13.27
N GLU A 351 -0.99 11.60 12.89
CA GLU A 351 -1.81 12.44 13.74
C GLU A 351 -2.57 11.62 14.78
N TRP A 352 -2.75 12.15 15.99
CA TRP A 352 -3.38 11.44 17.12
C TRP A 352 -4.83 11.05 16.83
N GLU A 353 -5.51 11.87 16.01
CA GLU A 353 -6.87 11.69 15.54
C GLU A 353 -7.01 10.47 14.61
N GLU A 354 -6.01 10.17 13.77
CA GLU A 354 -6.00 8.97 12.90
C GLU A 354 -6.05 7.68 13.74
N MET A 355 -5.46 7.72 14.94
CA MET A 355 -5.42 6.60 15.87
C MET A 355 -6.62 6.57 16.84
N GLY A 356 -7.58 7.49 16.70
CA GLY A 356 -8.78 7.54 17.54
C GLY A 356 -8.52 7.92 19.00
N VAL A 357 -7.37 8.55 19.29
CA VAL A 357 -6.98 8.91 20.66
C VAL A 357 -7.83 10.05 21.23
N ASP A 358 -8.37 10.90 20.36
CA ASP A 358 -9.39 11.90 20.69
C ASP A 358 -10.63 11.27 21.35
N LYS A 359 -11.10 10.14 20.81
CA LYS A 359 -12.25 9.39 21.35
C LYS A 359 -11.91 8.78 22.71
N LEU A 360 -10.72 8.19 22.85
CA LEU A 360 -10.22 7.66 24.11
C LEU A 360 -10.21 8.74 25.20
N VAL A 361 -9.69 9.93 24.89
CA VAL A 361 -9.67 11.08 25.80
C VAL A 361 -11.09 11.47 26.22
N GLN A 362 -12.02 11.57 25.26
CA GLN A 362 -13.42 11.91 25.56
C GLN A 362 -14.10 10.87 26.47
N GLU A 363 -13.84 9.58 26.24
CA GLU A 363 -14.36 8.48 27.07
C GLU A 363 -13.79 8.53 28.50
N ASN A 364 -12.47 8.75 28.61
CA ASN A 364 -11.81 8.88 29.91
C ASN A 364 -12.31 10.09 30.70
N ILE A 365 -12.54 11.25 30.05
CA ILE A 365 -13.13 12.43 30.68
C ILE A 365 -14.53 12.10 31.23
N LYS A 366 -15.38 11.45 30.43
CA LYS A 366 -16.73 11.05 30.86
C LYS A 366 -16.68 10.12 32.08
N LYS A 367 -15.81 9.10 32.03
CA LYS A 367 -15.59 8.16 33.14
C LYS A 367 -15.09 8.89 34.39
N HIS A 368 -14.10 9.76 34.25
CA HIS A 368 -13.52 10.52 35.35
C HIS A 368 -14.55 11.45 36.03
N ILE A 369 -15.41 12.11 35.25
CA ILE A 369 -16.52 12.93 35.78
C ILE A 369 -17.49 12.06 36.58
N ALA A 370 -17.90 10.91 36.03
CA ALA A 370 -18.86 10.01 36.67
C ALA A 370 -18.33 9.40 37.98
N GLU A 371 -17.05 9.04 38.03
CA GLU A 371 -16.44 8.35 39.18
C GLU A 371 -15.97 9.32 40.28
N ASN A 372 -15.43 10.49 39.92
CA ASN A 372 -14.76 11.37 40.88
C ASN A 372 -15.53 12.65 41.20
N ILE A 373 -16.27 13.20 40.24
CA ILE A 373 -16.94 14.51 40.39
C ILE A 373 -18.36 14.33 40.92
N VAL A 374 -19.16 13.46 40.30
CA VAL A 374 -20.56 13.22 40.70
C VAL A 374 -20.68 12.72 42.15
N PRO A 375 -19.85 11.77 42.65
CA PRO A 375 -19.95 11.30 44.03
C PRO A 375 -19.41 12.31 45.05
N ARG A 376 -18.37 13.11 44.71
CA ARG A 376 -17.89 14.19 45.57
C ARG A 376 -18.94 15.30 45.71
N ALA A 377 -19.61 15.68 44.63
CA ALA A 377 -20.69 16.68 44.67
C ALA A 377 -21.85 16.23 45.58
N LYS A 378 -22.26 14.96 45.50
CA LYS A 378 -23.28 14.37 46.38
C LYS A 378 -22.86 14.30 47.85
N LYS A 379 -21.57 14.05 48.15
CA LYS A 379 -21.05 14.07 49.53
C LYS A 379 -20.99 15.48 50.12
N VAL A 380 -20.69 16.49 49.31
CA VAL A 380 -20.63 17.91 49.74
C VAL A 380 -22.04 18.46 49.99
N SER A 381 -23.03 18.12 49.15
CA SER A 381 -24.44 18.51 49.39
C SER A 381 -25.01 17.85 50.66
N ALA A 382 -24.77 16.55 50.87
CA ALA A 382 -25.22 15.84 52.08
C ALA A 382 -24.60 16.37 53.39
N LYS A 383 -23.36 16.91 53.35
CA LYS A 383 -22.74 17.58 54.51
C LYS A 383 -23.34 18.97 54.78
N LYS A 384 -23.73 19.72 53.74
CA LYS A 384 -24.40 21.03 53.91
C LYS A 384 -25.81 20.89 54.49
N GLU A 385 -26.54 19.82 54.16
CA GLU A 385 -27.86 19.55 54.74
C GLU A 385 -27.76 19.18 56.23
N LYS A 386 -26.82 18.30 56.63
CA LYS A 386 -26.60 17.95 58.05
C LYS A 386 -26.11 19.13 58.91
N GLY A 387 -25.47 20.14 58.33
CA GLY A 387 -25.08 21.37 59.03
C GLY A 387 -26.23 22.37 59.22
N ARG A 388 -27.28 22.30 58.40
CA ARG A 388 -28.47 23.16 58.51
C ARG A 388 -29.50 22.62 59.52
N SER A 389 -29.55 21.32 59.75
CA SER A 389 -30.46 20.68 60.73
C SER A 389 -29.99 20.74 62.20
N ARG A 390 -28.96 21.54 62.52
CA ARG A 390 -28.44 21.72 63.90
C ARG A 390 -28.63 23.14 64.46
N LYS A 391 -29.51 23.93 63.86
CA LYS A 391 -30.03 25.16 64.47
C LYS A 391 -31.53 25.00 64.65
N PHE A 392 -31.97 25.30 65.88
CA PHE A 392 -33.31 25.17 66.47
C PHE A 392 -33.59 23.85 67.17
#